data_AF-A0A6I4V409-F1
#
_entry.id   AF-A0A6I4V409-F1
#
_cell.length_a   1.000
_cell.length_b   1.000
_cell.length_c   1.000
_cell.angle_alpha   90.00
_cell.angle_beta   90.00
_cell.angle_gamma   90.00
#
_symmetry.space_group_name_H-M   'P 1'
#
loop_
_entity.id
_entity.type
_entity.pdbx_description
1 polymer ?
#
loop_
_entity_poly.entity_id
_entity_poly.type
_entity_poly.pdbx_seq_one_letter_code
_entity_poly.pdbx_strand_id
1 'polypeptide(L)'
;MKSQKYSKIPTQEDLQNFSGMHCARLYRGAVESRWKCPSSGRTAQQLVRWTEIKGPSFRARFGDEHGMGFSVSLTRHHCHGHGRFLETLICGDCNSADGAAKRKLKLPKDWSFSAEEIRQFVSVKPYSGATYIDYETAMSIYRLNS
;
A
#
# COMPACT_ATOMS: atom_id res chain seq x y z
N MET A 1 20.89 -10.52 11.99
CA MET A 1 19.75 -9.70 12.45
C MET A 1 19.81 -8.35 11.75
N LYS A 2 18.73 -7.89 11.08
CA LYS A 2 18.67 -6.47 10.66
C LYS A 2 18.73 -5.64 11.94
N SER A 3 19.70 -4.74 12.06
CA SER A 3 19.86 -3.93 13.27
C SER A 3 18.57 -3.15 13.56
N GLN A 4 18.28 -2.87 14.83
CA GLN A 4 17.13 -2.09 15.31
C GLN A 4 16.92 -0.78 14.51
N LYS A 5 18.02 -0.20 14.00
CA LYS A 5 18.06 0.91 13.04
C LYS A 5 17.09 0.79 11.85
N TYR A 6 16.83 -0.42 11.35
CA TYR A 6 16.00 -0.63 10.16
C TYR A 6 14.53 -0.95 10.46
N SER A 7 14.09 -0.87 11.72
CA SER A 7 12.74 -1.24 12.10
C SER A 7 12.19 -0.35 13.22
N LYS A 8 11.40 0.66 12.84
CA LYS A 8 10.66 1.53 13.76
C LYS A 8 9.14 1.38 13.53
N ILE A 9 8.38 1.27 14.62
CA ILE A 9 6.91 1.40 14.61
C ILE A 9 6.59 2.86 15.00
N PRO A 10 5.72 3.57 14.27
CA PRO A 10 5.38 4.95 14.58
C PRO A 10 4.65 5.04 15.93
N THR A 11 5.05 6.02 16.74
CA THR A 11 4.30 6.44 17.94
C THR A 11 3.09 7.29 17.57
N GLN A 12 2.24 7.64 18.54
CA GLN A 12 1.14 8.58 18.28
C GLN A 12 1.64 9.96 17.90
N GLU A 13 2.73 10.43 18.52
CA GLU A 13 3.38 11.69 18.16
C GLU A 13 3.93 11.65 16.72
N ASP A 14 4.60 10.54 16.34
CA ASP A 14 5.06 10.35 14.96
C ASP A 14 3.87 10.47 13.98
N LEU A 15 2.74 9.85 14.29
CA LEU A 15 1.54 9.88 13.45
C LEU A 15 0.88 11.26 13.38
N GLN A 16 0.86 12.02 14.48
CA GLN A 16 0.31 13.38 14.52
C GLN A 16 1.17 14.36 13.71
N ASN A 17 2.49 14.19 13.72
CA ASN A 17 3.43 15.04 13.02
C ASN A 17 3.67 14.62 11.55
N PHE A 18 3.20 13.43 11.15
CA PHE A 18 3.42 12.93 9.80
C PHE A 18 2.51 13.61 8.76
N SER A 19 3.14 14.25 7.76
CA SER A 19 2.42 15.05 6.75
C SER A 19 2.04 14.31 5.47
N GLY A 20 2.39 13.02 5.34
CA GLY A 20 2.07 12.20 4.17
C GLY A 20 3.08 12.24 3.00
N MET A 21 4.19 12.99 3.13
CA MET A 21 5.26 13.12 2.12
C MET A 21 4.73 13.41 0.70
N HIS A 22 5.11 12.60 -0.30
CA HIS A 22 4.68 12.71 -1.70
C HIS A 22 3.17 12.47 -1.88
N CYS A 23 2.51 11.81 -0.92
CA CYS A 23 1.07 11.60 -0.89
C CYS A 23 0.34 12.59 0.05
N ALA A 24 0.96 13.71 0.44
CA ALA A 24 0.46 14.60 1.50
C ALA A 24 -1.03 14.97 1.39
N ARG A 25 -1.50 15.35 0.20
CA ARG A 25 -2.91 15.71 -0.03
C ARG A 25 -3.85 14.52 0.17
N LEU A 26 -3.53 13.36 -0.42
CA LEU A 26 -4.35 12.14 -0.31
C LEU A 26 -4.34 11.62 1.13
N TYR A 27 -3.17 11.64 1.78
CA TYR A 27 -3.01 11.19 3.15
C TYR A 27 -3.85 12.02 4.12
N ARG A 28 -3.75 13.35 4.08
CA ARG A 28 -4.53 14.23 4.96
C ARG A 28 -6.04 14.04 4.76
N GLY A 29 -6.50 14.05 3.51
CA GLY A 29 -7.92 13.82 3.21
C GLY A 29 -8.39 12.43 3.69
N ALA A 30 -7.56 11.40 3.58
CA ALA A 30 -7.87 10.06 4.09
C ALA A 30 -7.91 9.99 5.63
N VAL A 31 -7.05 10.74 6.33
CA VAL A 31 -7.09 10.86 7.79
C VAL A 31 -8.36 11.59 8.24
N GLU A 32 -8.65 12.76 7.64
CA GLU A 32 -9.80 13.61 7.97
C GLU A 32 -11.13 12.87 7.75
N SER A 33 -11.25 12.16 6.63
CA SER A 33 -12.45 11.37 6.29
C SER A 33 -12.53 10.02 7.01
N ARG A 34 -11.56 9.68 7.86
CA ARG A 34 -11.43 8.35 8.49
C ARG A 34 -11.47 7.21 7.47
N TRP A 35 -10.93 7.46 6.28
CA TRP A 35 -10.88 6.49 5.20
C TRP A 35 -10.15 5.22 5.63
N LYS A 36 -10.69 4.09 5.18
CA LYS A 36 -10.09 2.76 5.31
C LYS A 36 -9.85 2.19 3.93
N CYS A 37 -8.70 1.56 3.75
CA CYS A 37 -8.40 0.83 2.51
C CYS A 37 -9.49 -0.22 2.25
N PRO A 38 -10.20 -0.17 1.12
CA PRO A 38 -11.27 -1.12 0.83
C PRO A 38 -10.74 -2.56 0.70
N SER A 39 -9.47 -2.75 0.35
CA SER A 39 -8.86 -4.09 0.31
C SER A 39 -8.43 -4.59 1.69
N SER A 40 -7.58 -3.85 2.41
CA SER A 40 -7.00 -4.35 3.69
C SER A 40 -7.71 -3.90 4.96
N GLY A 41 -8.68 -2.98 4.88
CA GLY A 41 -9.37 -2.39 6.04
C GLY A 41 -8.55 -1.40 6.88
N ARG A 42 -7.23 -1.30 6.65
CA ARG A 42 -6.32 -0.38 7.36
C ARG A 42 -6.68 1.09 7.15
N THR A 43 -6.59 1.88 8.21
CA THR A 43 -6.69 3.35 8.15
C THR A 43 -5.45 3.96 7.50
N ALA A 44 -5.53 5.21 7.04
CA ALA A 44 -4.38 5.93 6.48
C ALA A 44 -3.17 5.96 7.43
N GLN A 45 -3.39 6.16 8.74
CA GLN A 45 -2.33 6.14 9.76
C GLN A 45 -1.67 4.76 9.87
N GLN A 46 -2.44 3.67 9.78
CA GLN A 46 -1.91 2.30 9.83
C GLN A 46 -1.04 1.92 8.62
N LEU A 47 -1.05 2.74 7.56
CA LEU A 47 -0.18 2.57 6.40
C LEU A 47 1.21 3.20 6.59
N VAL A 48 1.38 4.07 7.58
CA VAL A 48 2.66 4.75 7.84
C VAL A 48 3.68 3.72 8.28
N ARG A 49 4.81 3.63 7.58
CA ARG A 49 5.87 2.66 7.86
C ARG A 49 7.26 3.27 7.77
N TRP A 50 8.17 2.72 8.57
CA TRP A 50 9.60 3.02 8.51
C TRP A 50 10.23 2.33 7.30
N THR A 51 10.85 3.09 6.40
CA THR A 51 11.48 2.56 5.19
C THR A 51 12.61 3.47 4.72
N GLU A 52 13.36 3.00 3.73
CA GLU A 52 14.34 3.83 3.05
C GLU A 52 13.63 4.91 2.22
N ILE A 53 13.93 6.16 2.50
CA ILE A 53 13.45 7.29 1.70
C ILE A 53 14.27 7.34 0.42
N LYS A 54 13.61 7.37 -0.74
CA LYS A 54 14.28 7.40 -2.05
C LYS A 54 14.37 8.83 -2.58
N GLY A 55 15.46 9.11 -3.29
CA GLY A 55 15.71 10.40 -3.95
C GLY A 55 16.44 11.42 -3.04
N PRO A 56 17.44 12.17 -3.56
CA PRO A 56 18.25 13.08 -2.73
C PRO A 56 17.43 14.13 -1.97
N SER A 57 16.50 14.81 -2.65
CA SER A 57 15.70 15.88 -2.04
C SER A 57 14.73 15.39 -0.97
N PHE A 58 14.15 14.20 -1.17
CA PHE A 58 13.26 13.60 -0.16
C PHE A 58 14.06 13.07 1.03
N ARG A 59 15.22 12.45 0.79
CA ARG A 59 16.13 12.00 1.87
C ARG A 59 16.54 13.17 2.76
N ALA A 60 16.94 14.29 2.16
CA ALA A 60 17.34 15.49 2.91
C ALA A 60 16.21 16.06 3.80
N ARG A 61 14.95 15.84 3.43
CA ARG A 61 13.78 16.40 4.13
C ARG A 61 13.12 15.45 5.12
N PHE A 62 13.15 14.14 4.85
CA PHE A 62 12.36 13.14 5.58
C PHE A 62 13.17 11.93 6.04
N GLY A 63 14.43 11.81 5.60
CA GLY A 63 15.35 10.77 6.03
C GLY A 63 16.11 11.20 7.28
N ASP A 64 16.44 10.22 8.13
CA ASP A 64 17.46 10.34 9.15
C ASP A 64 18.87 10.33 8.53
N GLU A 65 19.90 10.30 9.36
CA GLU A 65 21.31 10.18 8.97
C GLU A 65 21.65 8.94 8.13
N HIS A 66 20.72 8.01 8.00
CA HIS A 66 20.85 6.79 7.22
C HIS A 66 19.90 6.76 6.01
N GLY A 67 19.18 7.85 5.75
CA GLY A 67 18.18 7.94 4.70
C GLY A 67 16.90 7.17 5.00
N MET A 68 16.67 6.76 6.25
CA MET A 68 15.47 6.06 6.69
C MET A 68 14.43 7.06 7.22
N GLY A 69 13.15 6.80 7.00
CA GLY A 69 12.09 7.71 7.43
C GLY A 69 10.71 7.06 7.40
N PHE A 70 9.73 7.73 7.99
CA PHE A 70 8.35 7.33 7.83
C PHE A 70 7.84 7.68 6.43
N SER A 71 7.11 6.75 5.84
CA SER A 71 6.50 6.92 4.53
C SER A 71 5.08 6.35 4.51
N VAL A 72 4.30 6.79 3.53
CA VAL A 72 2.99 6.24 3.19
C VAL A 72 2.85 6.22 1.67
N SER A 73 2.03 5.29 1.15
CA SER A 73 1.70 5.25 -0.27
C SER A 73 0.20 4.96 -0.43
N LEU A 74 -0.44 5.79 -1.24
CA LEU A 74 -1.84 5.72 -1.63
C LEU A 74 -1.92 5.80 -3.14
N THR A 75 -2.73 4.95 -3.76
CA THR A 75 -2.83 4.83 -5.21
C THR A 75 -4.28 4.79 -5.64
N ARG A 76 -4.58 5.47 -6.74
CA ARG A 76 -5.84 5.35 -7.48
C ARG A 76 -5.78 4.11 -8.37
N HIS A 77 -6.30 3.01 -7.85
CA HIS A 77 -6.25 1.70 -8.48
C HIS A 77 -7.40 1.52 -9.46
N HIS A 78 -7.11 0.98 -10.64
CA HIS A 78 -8.07 0.79 -11.72
C HIS A 78 -7.66 -0.43 -12.56
N CYS A 79 -8.64 -1.03 -13.23
CA CYS A 79 -8.36 -2.01 -14.27
C CYS A 79 -7.91 -1.29 -15.54
N HIS A 80 -6.89 -1.80 -16.19
CA HIS A 80 -6.51 -1.33 -17.52
C HIS A 80 -7.46 -1.94 -18.58
N GLY A 81 -7.37 -1.49 -19.84
CA GLY A 81 -8.23 -1.97 -20.91
C GLY A 81 -9.69 -1.49 -20.80
N HIS A 82 -10.65 -2.40 -20.88
CA HIS A 82 -12.09 -2.09 -20.89
C HIS A 82 -12.69 -1.74 -19.51
N GLY A 83 -11.89 -1.71 -18.44
CA GLY A 83 -12.29 -1.17 -17.14
C GLY A 83 -13.31 -2.03 -16.37
N ARG A 84 -12.91 -3.21 -15.88
CA ARG A 84 -13.80 -4.11 -15.09
C ARG A 84 -14.40 -3.49 -13.82
N PHE A 85 -13.77 -2.46 -13.28
CA PHE A 85 -14.22 -1.75 -12.08
C PHE A 85 -13.76 -0.29 -12.12
N LEU A 86 -14.48 0.55 -11.39
CA LEU A 86 -14.19 1.99 -11.29
C LEU A 86 -12.90 2.25 -10.51
N GLU A 87 -12.25 3.37 -10.84
CA GLU A 87 -11.09 3.83 -10.09
C GLU A 87 -11.39 3.93 -8.58
N THR A 88 -10.56 3.28 -7.77
CA THR A 88 -10.74 3.20 -6.33
C THR A 88 -9.43 3.53 -5.62
N LEU A 89 -9.48 4.41 -4.62
CA LEU A 89 -8.31 4.69 -3.77
C LEU A 89 -8.00 3.47 -2.90
N ILE A 90 -6.78 2.94 -2.98
CA ILE A 90 -6.26 1.87 -2.13
C ILE A 90 -4.86 2.21 -1.60
N CYS A 91 -4.37 1.43 -0.64
CA CYS A 91 -3.00 1.58 -0.17
C CYS A 91 -1.96 0.97 -1.13
N GLY A 92 -0.72 1.46 -1.07
CA GLY A 92 0.37 1.00 -1.93
C GLY A 92 0.73 -0.48 -1.75
N ASP A 93 0.50 -1.07 -0.57
CA ASP A 93 0.75 -2.51 -0.36
C ASP A 93 -0.27 -3.37 -1.12
N CYS A 94 -1.56 -3.03 -1.07
CA CYS A 94 -2.59 -3.74 -1.83
C CYS A 94 -2.39 -3.59 -3.34
N ASN A 95 -2.00 -2.39 -3.80
CA ASN A 95 -1.65 -2.18 -5.20
C ASN A 95 -0.42 -3.02 -5.61
N SER A 96 0.58 -3.10 -4.73
CA SER A 96 1.77 -3.94 -4.97
C SER A 96 1.43 -5.42 -4.97
N ALA A 97 0.47 -5.85 -4.14
CA ALA A 97 -0.01 -7.22 -4.05
C ALA A 97 -0.78 -7.65 -5.32
N ASP A 98 -1.65 -6.80 -5.88
CA ASP A 98 -2.25 -7.02 -7.21
C ASP A 98 -1.16 -7.26 -8.26
N GLY A 99 -0.19 -6.33 -8.37
CA GLY A 99 0.92 -6.49 -9.30
C GLY A 99 1.75 -7.75 -9.07
N ALA A 100 1.97 -8.15 -7.82
CA ALA A 100 2.70 -9.37 -7.47
C ALA A 100 1.92 -10.64 -7.85
N ALA A 101 0.62 -10.70 -7.56
CA ALA A 101 -0.27 -11.78 -7.96
C ALA A 101 -0.28 -11.95 -9.48
N LYS A 102 -0.50 -10.86 -10.22
CA LYS A 102 -0.49 -10.88 -11.70
C LYS A 102 0.80 -11.43 -12.28
N ARG A 103 1.95 -10.97 -11.79
CA ARG A 103 3.26 -11.46 -12.25
C ARG A 103 3.47 -12.94 -11.92
N LYS A 104 3.13 -13.36 -10.69
CA LYS A 104 3.32 -14.74 -10.24
C LYS A 104 2.44 -15.72 -11.02
N LEU A 105 1.20 -15.33 -11.30
CA LEU A 105 0.20 -16.15 -11.97
C LEU A 105 0.18 -15.99 -13.49
N LYS A 106 1.01 -15.08 -14.04
CA LYS A 106 1.10 -14.75 -15.47
C LYS A 106 -0.24 -14.32 -16.09
N LEU A 107 -0.98 -13.48 -15.37
CA LEU A 107 -2.26 -12.94 -15.83
C LEU A 107 -2.07 -11.88 -16.95
N PRO A 108 -3.09 -11.59 -17.78
CA PRO A 108 -3.02 -10.57 -18.82
C PRO A 108 -2.59 -9.20 -18.30
N LYS A 109 -1.83 -8.46 -19.12
CA LYS A 109 -1.21 -7.17 -18.73
C LYS A 109 -2.22 -6.06 -18.43
N ASP A 110 -3.37 -6.13 -19.08
CA ASP A 110 -4.48 -5.18 -19.01
C ASP A 110 -5.51 -5.55 -17.93
N TRP A 111 -5.32 -6.68 -17.27
CA TRP A 111 -6.18 -7.16 -16.21
C TRP A 111 -5.66 -6.73 -14.82
N SER A 112 -6.56 -6.51 -13.85
CA SER A 112 -6.26 -6.24 -12.43
C SER A 112 -7.38 -6.77 -11.56
N PHE A 113 -7.08 -7.10 -10.29
CA PHE A 113 -8.09 -7.45 -9.29
C PHE A 113 -8.79 -6.18 -8.74
N SER A 114 -10.11 -6.18 -8.54
CA SER A 114 -10.82 -5.08 -7.87
C SER A 114 -10.42 -4.98 -6.39
N ALA A 115 -10.80 -3.88 -5.72
CA ALA A 115 -10.49 -3.73 -4.30
C ALA A 115 -11.11 -4.85 -3.43
N GLU A 116 -12.33 -5.28 -3.76
CA GLU A 116 -13.07 -6.36 -3.12
C GLU A 116 -12.46 -7.73 -3.42
N GLU A 117 -11.95 -7.94 -4.63
CA GLU A 117 -11.22 -9.16 -4.99
C GLU A 117 -9.88 -9.23 -4.23
N ILE A 118 -9.11 -8.14 -4.18
CA ILE A 118 -7.84 -8.05 -3.43
C ILE A 118 -8.05 -8.38 -1.94
N ARG A 119 -9.17 -7.92 -1.34
CA ARG A 119 -9.50 -8.21 0.06
C ARG A 119 -9.52 -9.71 0.37
N GLN A 120 -9.91 -10.54 -0.60
CA GLN A 120 -10.09 -11.97 -0.37
C GLN A 120 -8.77 -12.73 -0.29
N PHE A 121 -7.70 -12.23 -0.92
CA PHE A 121 -6.41 -12.93 -0.98
C PHE A 121 -5.23 -12.16 -0.38
N VAL A 122 -5.43 -10.95 0.14
CA VAL A 122 -4.36 -10.12 0.71
C VAL A 122 -4.63 -9.77 2.16
N SER A 123 -3.65 -10.04 3.02
CA SER A 123 -3.61 -9.49 4.38
C SER A 123 -2.32 -8.72 4.59
N VAL A 124 -2.41 -7.58 5.28
CA VAL A 124 -1.24 -6.73 5.53
C VAL A 124 -1.21 -6.27 6.98
N LYS A 125 -0.07 -6.47 7.65
CA LYS A 125 0.11 -6.00 9.02
C LYS A 125 0.25 -4.46 9.06
N PRO A 126 -0.44 -3.77 10.00
CA PRO A 126 -0.23 -2.35 10.24
C PRO A 126 1.25 -1.99 10.45
N TYR A 127 1.63 -0.79 10.03
CA TYR A 127 2.93 -0.13 10.25
C TYR A 127 4.19 -0.79 9.69
N SER A 128 4.16 -2.09 9.39
CA SER A 128 5.26 -2.84 8.77
C SER A 128 5.09 -2.97 7.27
N GLY A 129 3.84 -3.03 6.79
CA GLY A 129 3.53 -3.39 5.41
C GLY A 129 3.86 -4.85 5.08
N ALA A 130 4.09 -5.69 6.11
CA ALA A 130 4.29 -7.13 5.91
C ALA A 130 3.03 -7.71 5.29
N THR A 131 3.15 -8.11 4.03
CA THR A 131 2.04 -8.50 3.15
C THR A 131 2.07 -10.00 2.91
N TYR A 132 0.95 -10.66 3.16
CA TYR A 132 0.70 -12.04 2.76
C TYR A 132 -0.26 -12.06 1.56
N ILE A 133 0.02 -12.94 0.60
CA ILE A 133 -0.74 -13.10 -0.65
C ILE A 133 -1.07 -14.58 -0.80
N ASP A 134 -2.37 -14.89 -0.84
CA ASP A 134 -2.88 -16.20 -1.18
C ASP A 134 -3.04 -16.33 -2.71
N TYR A 135 -2.07 -16.97 -3.35
CA TYR A 135 -2.05 -17.13 -4.80
C TYR A 135 -3.09 -18.13 -5.32
N GLU A 136 -3.56 -19.06 -4.49
CA GLU A 136 -4.58 -20.04 -4.88
C GLU A 136 -5.95 -19.36 -4.96
N THR A 137 -6.28 -18.56 -3.95
CA THR A 137 -7.50 -17.73 -3.95
C THR A 137 -7.45 -16.70 -5.08
N ALA A 138 -6.31 -16.04 -5.30
CA ALA A 138 -6.16 -15.10 -6.42
C ALA A 138 -6.39 -15.76 -7.79
N MET A 139 -5.86 -16.97 -8.02
CA MET A 139 -6.09 -17.71 -9.27
C MET A 139 -7.56 -18.12 -9.41
N SER A 140 -8.19 -18.54 -8.32
CA SER A 140 -9.60 -18.93 -8.32
C SER A 140 -10.51 -17.76 -8.71
N ILE A 141 -10.26 -16.57 -8.13
CA ILE A 141 -10.96 -15.33 -8.50
C ILE A 141 -10.76 -14.98 -9.97
N TYR A 142 -9.51 -15.05 -10.46
CA TYR A 142 -9.23 -14.78 -11.87
C TYR A 142 -10.07 -15.69 -12.77
N ARG A 143 -10.08 -17.00 -12.54
CA ARG A 143 -10.85 -17.96 -13.36
C ARG A 143 -12.35 -17.74 -13.37
N LEU A 144 -12.91 -17.16 -12.30
CA LEU A 144 -14.34 -16.85 -12.21
C LEU A 144 -14.72 -15.54 -12.90
N ASN A 145 -13.77 -14.60 -13.01
CA ASN A 145 -14.02 -13.23 -13.42
C ASN A 145 -13.20 -12.79 -14.66
N SER A 146 -12.56 -13.75 -15.34
CA SER A 146 -11.78 -13.57 -16.58
C SER A 146 -12.60 -13.87 -17.82
#